data_AF-A0A182ZZ87-F1
#
_entry.id   AF-A0A182ZZ87-F1
#
_cell.length_a   1.000
_cell.length_b   1.000
_cell.length_c   1.000
_cell.angle_alpha   90.00
_cell.angle_beta   90.00
_cell.angle_gamma   90.00
#
_symmetry.space_group_name_H-M   'P 1'
#
loop_
_entity.id
_entity.type
_entity.pdbx_description
1 polymer ?
#
loop_
_entity_poly.entity_id
_entity_poly.type
_entity_poly.pdbx_seq_one_letter_code
_entity_poly.pdbx_strand_id
1 'polypeptide(L)'
;MDGCRSGTIELRGTEKEEHFPVGRFSSLTDCLITISSTNTEATGITVTQIENELSSSTTGQCTENYFQLANTEQDIPNAEKYCKENQMSTPMQLSQGSKLKIRTPDTNRDPKLKLKFMVIG
;
A
#
# COMPACT_ATOMS: atom_id res chain seq x y z
N MET A 1 20.23 -3.19 -0.13
CA MET A 1 19.19 -3.51 -1.13
C MET A 1 18.12 -2.46 -0.94
N ASP A 2 18.31 -1.37 -1.66
CA ASP A 2 17.50 -0.17 -1.64
C ASP A 2 16.45 -0.33 -2.74
N GLY A 3 15.18 -0.34 -2.35
CA GLY A 3 14.11 -0.44 -3.34
C GLY A 3 12.84 -1.06 -2.80
N CYS A 4 11.73 -0.55 -3.30
CA CYS A 4 10.43 -1.12 -3.08
C CYS A 4 10.32 -2.44 -3.83
N ARG A 5 9.94 -3.51 -3.14
CA ARG A 5 9.86 -4.82 -3.79
C ARG A 5 8.61 -4.89 -4.66
N SER A 6 8.80 -4.68 -5.97
CA SER A 6 7.80 -5.09 -6.96
C SER A 6 7.74 -6.62 -6.99
N GLY A 7 6.54 -7.19 -7.05
CA GLY A 7 6.38 -8.64 -6.95
C GLY A 7 4.92 -9.09 -7.01
N THR A 8 4.71 -10.40 -6.88
CA THR A 8 3.39 -11.01 -6.88
C THR A 8 3.02 -11.49 -5.48
N ILE A 9 1.85 -11.10 -4.99
CA ILE A 9 1.25 -11.66 -3.78
C ILE A 9 0.19 -12.67 -4.20
N GLU A 10 0.41 -13.93 -3.86
CA GLU A 10 -0.63 -14.94 -3.93
C GLU A 10 -1.51 -14.90 -2.68
N LEU A 11 -2.82 -14.73 -2.90
CA LEU A 11 -3.84 -14.87 -1.87
C LEU A 11 -4.45 -16.26 -1.96
N ARG A 12 -4.27 -17.03 -0.89
CA ARG A 12 -4.85 -18.37 -0.72
C ARG A 12 -5.71 -18.34 0.54
N GLY A 13 -7.03 -18.46 0.40
CA GLY A 13 -7.99 -18.36 1.52
C GLY A 13 -8.62 -16.97 1.65
N THR A 14 -9.14 -16.66 2.84
CA THR A 14 -9.98 -15.48 3.13
C THR A 14 -9.21 -14.24 3.58
N GLU A 15 -8.00 -14.39 4.13
CA GLU A 15 -7.15 -13.27 4.54
C GLU A 15 -5.65 -13.59 4.46
N LYS A 16 -4.84 -12.56 4.26
CA LYS A 16 -3.38 -12.63 4.29
C LYS A 16 -2.80 -11.29 4.74
N GLU A 17 -1.89 -11.30 5.71
CA GLU A 17 -1.10 -10.12 6.06
C GLU A 17 0.29 -10.21 5.46
N GLU A 18 0.77 -9.12 4.88
CA GLU A 18 2.11 -9.02 4.30
C GLU A 18 2.77 -7.72 4.75
N HIS A 19 4.06 -7.85 5.09
CA HIS A 19 4.90 -6.71 5.41
C HIS A 19 5.63 -6.30 4.14
N PHE A 20 5.37 -5.09 3.68
CA PHE A 20 6.10 -4.48 2.59
C PHE A 20 7.27 -3.69 3.17
N PRO A 21 8.52 -4.17 3.01
CA PRO A 21 9.68 -3.33 3.25
C PRO A 21 9.67 -2.27 2.16
N VAL A 22 9.47 -1.02 2.57
CA VAL A 22 9.50 0.11 1.67
C VAL A 22 10.83 0.79 1.93
N GLY A 23 11.86 0.38 1.19
CA GLY A 23 13.25 0.77 1.45
C GLY A 23 13.48 2.29 1.46
N ARG A 24 14.73 2.70 1.64
CA ARG A 24 15.10 4.12 1.55
C ARG A 24 14.99 4.61 0.10
N PHE A 25 14.35 5.76 -0.12
CA PHE A 25 14.31 6.40 -1.43
C PHE A 25 14.79 7.84 -1.32
N SER A 26 15.68 8.24 -2.24
CA SER A 26 16.13 9.63 -2.41
C SER A 26 15.21 10.47 -3.29
N SER A 27 14.03 9.93 -3.64
CA SER A 27 13.00 10.55 -4.44
C SER A 27 11.69 9.76 -4.33
N LEU A 28 10.55 10.38 -4.61
CA LEU A 28 9.27 9.67 -4.73
C LEU A 28 9.42 8.49 -5.70
N THR A 29 9.05 7.29 -5.24
CA THR A 29 9.19 6.07 -6.03
C THR A 29 7.87 5.34 -6.13
N ASP A 30 7.53 4.91 -7.34
CA ASP A 30 6.35 4.10 -7.61
C ASP A 30 6.74 2.61 -7.62
N CYS A 31 6.09 1.83 -6.79
CA CYS A 31 6.18 0.37 -6.77
C CYS A 31 4.96 -0.26 -7.41
N LEU A 32 5.14 -1.41 -8.06
CA LEU A 32 4.04 -2.17 -8.59
C LEU A 32 4.01 -3.57 -7.96
N ILE A 33 2.91 -3.86 -7.28
CA ILE A 33 2.64 -5.16 -6.68
C ILE A 33 1.48 -5.78 -7.47
N THR A 34 1.73 -6.93 -8.06
CA THR A 34 0.68 -7.72 -8.70
C THR A 34 0.01 -8.58 -7.64
N ILE A 35 -1.32 -8.58 -7.60
CA ILE A 35 -2.07 -9.40 -6.64
C ILE A 35 -2.77 -10.48 -7.44
N SER A 36 -2.35 -11.72 -7.21
CA SER A 36 -2.95 -12.90 -7.83
C SER A 36 -3.79 -13.60 -6.77
N SER A 37 -5.10 -13.62 -6.98
CA SER A 37 -6.03 -14.38 -6.15
C SER A 37 -6.65 -15.46 -7.03
N THR A 38 -6.73 -16.68 -6.51
CA THR A 38 -7.50 -17.76 -7.15
C THR A 38 -8.96 -17.75 -6.72
N ASN A 39 -9.34 -16.82 -5.84
CA ASN A 39 -10.72 -16.71 -5.36
C ASN A 39 -11.60 -16.09 -6.44
N THR A 40 -12.82 -16.62 -6.60
CA THR A 40 -13.85 -16.09 -7.51
C THR A 40 -14.48 -14.79 -7.02
N GLU A 41 -14.31 -14.48 -5.74
CA GLU A 41 -14.84 -13.31 -5.05
C GLU A 41 -13.89 -12.10 -5.14
N ALA A 42 -14.41 -10.90 -4.87
CA ALA A 42 -13.61 -9.68 -4.89
C ALA A 42 -12.54 -9.72 -3.80
N THR A 43 -11.39 -9.11 -4.08
CA THR A 43 -10.30 -9.00 -3.10
C THR A 43 -10.23 -7.56 -2.60
N GLY A 44 -10.13 -7.39 -1.29
CA GLY A 44 -9.91 -6.11 -0.62
C GLY A 44 -8.50 -6.00 -0.07
N ILE A 45 -7.98 -4.78 -0.02
CA ILE A 45 -6.76 -4.45 0.71
C ILE A 45 -7.08 -3.41 1.76
N THR A 46 -6.48 -3.56 2.94
CA THR A 46 -6.44 -2.55 3.99
C THR A 46 -5.01 -2.27 4.39
N VAL A 47 -4.71 -1.01 4.68
CA VAL A 47 -3.48 -0.62 5.38
C VAL A 47 -3.73 -0.81 6.86
N THR A 48 -3.16 -1.85 7.46
CA THR A 48 -3.38 -2.15 8.89
C THR A 48 -2.35 -1.49 9.79
N GLN A 49 -1.17 -1.18 9.26
CA GLN A 49 -0.13 -0.53 10.04
C GLN A 49 0.87 0.16 9.12
N ILE A 50 1.32 1.34 9.54
CA ILE A 50 2.48 2.02 8.98
C ILE A 50 3.51 2.08 10.10
N GLU A 51 4.63 1.38 9.93
CA GLU A 51 5.73 1.37 10.89
C GLU A 51 6.84 2.32 10.46
N ASN A 52 7.58 2.78 11.47
CA ASN A 52 8.53 3.88 11.43
C ASN A 52 7.84 5.21 11.13
N GLU A 53 8.27 6.24 11.87
CA GLU A 53 7.69 7.57 11.91
C GLU A 53 7.77 8.29 10.55
N LEU A 54 6.93 7.88 9.61
CA LEU A 54 6.39 8.75 8.58
C LEU A 54 5.59 9.80 9.35
N SER A 55 6.10 11.02 9.37
CA SER A 55 5.71 12.07 10.31
C SER A 55 4.20 12.19 10.45
N SER A 56 3.76 12.32 11.71
CA SER A 56 2.55 13.04 12.08
C SER A 56 2.54 14.33 11.26
N SER A 57 1.63 14.44 10.29
CA SER A 57 1.43 15.75 9.69
C SER A 57 0.57 16.49 10.70
N THR A 58 1.05 17.64 11.20
CA THR A 58 0.32 18.48 12.15
C THR A 58 -1.07 18.92 11.63
N THR A 59 -1.36 18.69 10.36
CA THR A 59 -2.63 18.99 9.68
C THR A 59 -3.52 17.76 9.42
N GLY A 60 -3.09 16.55 9.73
CA GLY A 60 -3.82 15.29 9.40
C GLY A 60 -3.95 15.01 7.90
N GLN A 61 -3.26 15.75 7.03
CA GLN A 61 -3.39 15.69 5.57
C GLN A 61 -2.32 14.85 4.86
N CYS A 62 -1.44 14.16 5.60
CA CYS A 62 -0.40 13.29 5.05
C CYS A 62 0.38 13.97 3.90
N THR A 63 0.90 15.18 4.12
CA THR A 63 1.48 16.04 3.07
C THR A 63 2.95 15.78 2.78
N GLU A 64 3.71 15.31 3.77
CA GLU A 64 5.17 15.13 3.67
C GLU A 64 5.55 13.66 3.50
N ASN A 65 5.19 12.84 4.49
CA ASN A 65 5.59 11.44 4.59
C ASN A 65 4.35 10.55 4.50
N TYR A 66 4.05 10.09 3.30
CA TYR A 66 2.82 9.34 3.02
C TYR A 66 3.04 8.23 2.00
N PHE A 67 2.16 7.23 2.06
CA PHE A 67 1.96 6.27 0.99
C PHE A 67 0.74 6.65 0.17
N GLN A 68 0.78 6.48 -1.14
CA GLN A 68 -0.45 6.41 -1.95
C GLN A 68 -0.62 4.99 -2.46
N LEU A 69 -1.82 4.46 -2.30
CA LEU A 69 -2.20 3.17 -2.85
C LEU A 69 -3.20 3.44 -3.97
N ALA A 70 -2.99 2.84 -5.13
CA ALA A 70 -3.96 2.89 -6.23
C ALA A 70 -4.09 1.51 -6.86
N ASN A 71 -5.30 1.13 -7.24
CA ASN A 71 -5.46 0.09 -8.25
C ASN A 71 -4.91 0.60 -9.59
N THR A 72 -4.36 -0.25 -10.45
CA THR A 72 -3.98 0.08 -11.84
C THR A 72 -5.08 0.67 -12.71
N GLU A 73 -6.34 0.54 -12.31
CA GLU A 73 -7.48 1.22 -12.94
C GLU A 73 -7.60 2.71 -12.52
N GLN A 74 -6.84 3.13 -11.50
CA GLN A 74 -6.81 4.49 -10.94
C GLN A 74 -5.46 5.16 -11.19
N ASP A 75 -5.48 6.48 -11.33
CA ASP A 75 -4.26 7.28 -11.48
C ASP A 75 -3.65 7.58 -10.09
N ILE A 76 -2.41 7.14 -9.86
CA ILE A 76 -1.70 7.29 -8.57
C ILE A 76 -1.72 8.72 -8.00
N PRO A 77 -1.47 9.79 -8.79
CA PRO A 77 -1.42 11.15 -8.24
C PRO A 77 -2.71 11.56 -7.53
N ASN A 78 -3.85 10.98 -7.93
CA ASN A 78 -5.17 11.26 -7.38
C ASN A 78 -5.58 10.27 -6.28
N ALA A 79 -4.75 9.29 -5.98
CA ALA A 79 -5.05 8.28 -4.98
C ALA A 79 -4.90 8.84 -3.55
N GLU A 80 -5.66 8.24 -2.63
CA GLU A 80 -5.65 8.65 -1.22
C GLU A 80 -4.26 8.46 -0.58
N LYS A 81 -3.92 9.40 0.31
CA LYS A 81 -2.65 9.42 1.03
C LYS A 81 -2.82 8.86 2.43
N TYR A 82 -1.97 7.90 2.78
CA TYR A 82 -1.97 7.23 4.07
C TYR A 82 -0.69 7.54 4.84
N CYS A 83 -0.85 7.88 6.11
CA CYS A 83 0.22 8.13 7.07
C CYS A 83 -0.21 7.58 8.44
N LYS A 84 0.64 7.67 9.46
CA LYS A 84 0.38 7.04 10.77
C LYS A 84 -1.00 7.37 11.37
N GLU A 85 -1.44 8.62 11.19
CA GLU A 85 -2.70 9.16 11.73
C GLU A 85 -3.90 8.97 10.79
N ASN A 86 -3.67 8.71 9.51
CA ASN A 86 -4.71 8.44 8.52
C ASN A 86 -4.51 7.03 7.93
N GLN A 87 -5.00 6.04 8.67
CA GLN A 87 -5.03 4.65 8.21
C GLN A 87 -6.33 4.38 7.44
N MET A 88 -6.25 3.46 6.49
CA MET A 88 -7.37 3.10 5.62
C MET A 88 -8.54 2.56 6.45
N SER A 89 -9.64 3.31 6.52
CA SER A 89 -10.84 2.95 7.30
C SER A 89 -11.73 1.93 6.58
N THR A 90 -11.68 1.92 5.24
CA THR A 90 -12.47 1.03 4.38
C THR A 90 -11.55 0.30 3.41
N PRO A 91 -11.68 -1.03 3.24
CA PRO A 91 -10.86 -1.76 2.30
C PRO A 91 -10.96 -1.21 0.87
N MET A 92 -9.82 -1.00 0.22
CA MET A 92 -9.75 -0.76 -1.22
C MET A 92 -10.10 -2.06 -1.94
N GLN A 93 -11.14 -2.02 -2.77
CA GLN A 93 -11.51 -3.16 -3.61
C GLN A 93 -10.57 -3.28 -4.80
N LEU A 94 -10.15 -4.50 -5.08
CA LEU A 94 -9.37 -4.88 -6.24
C LEU A 94 -10.18 -5.84 -7.11
N SER A 95 -10.25 -5.52 -8.39
CA SER A 95 -10.76 -6.45 -9.41
C SER A 95 -9.76 -7.59 -9.60
N GLN A 96 -10.22 -8.74 -10.09
CA GLN A 96 -9.33 -9.86 -10.41
C GLN A 96 -8.27 -9.42 -11.43
N GLY A 97 -7.00 -9.71 -11.14
CA GLY A 97 -5.87 -9.32 -12.00
C GLY A 97 -5.43 -7.86 -11.85
N SER A 98 -6.05 -7.09 -10.96
CA SER A 98 -5.60 -5.76 -10.59
C SER A 98 -4.17 -5.79 -10.04
N LYS A 99 -3.41 -4.73 -10.31
CA LYS A 99 -2.13 -4.49 -9.63
C LYS A 99 -2.31 -3.33 -8.68
N LEU A 100 -1.73 -3.48 -7.50
CA LEU A 100 -1.60 -2.40 -6.54
C LEU A 100 -0.35 -1.60 -6.88
N LYS A 101 -0.53 -0.32 -7.13
CA LYS A 101 0.57 0.62 -7.27
C LYS A 101 0.73 1.37 -5.95
N ILE A 102 1.96 1.43 -5.43
CA ILE A 102 2.29 2.09 -4.16
C ILE A 102 3.28 3.20 -4.45
N ARG A 103 2.91 4.46 -4.20
CA ARG A 103 3.88 5.56 -4.18
C ARG A 103 4.44 5.72 -2.78
N THR A 104 5.76 5.76 -2.70
CA THR A 104 6.52 5.85 -1.46
C THR A 104 7.08 7.26 -1.28
N PRO A 105 7.24 7.73 -0.04
CA PRO A 105 7.77 9.06 0.22
C PRO A 105 9.26 9.12 -0.08
N ASP A 106 9.74 10.32 -0.43
CA ASP A 106 11.17 10.63 -0.46
C ASP A 106 11.68 10.72 0.97
N THR A 107 12.42 9.70 1.41
CA THR A 107 12.88 9.63 2.78
C THR A 107 14.16 8.82 2.93
N ASN A 108 15.09 9.38 3.72
CA ASN A 108 16.28 8.68 4.18
C ASN A 108 15.98 7.68 5.32
N ARG A 109 14.71 7.57 5.75
CA ARG A 109 14.22 6.57 6.71
C ARG A 109 13.85 5.28 5.98
N ASP A 110 13.73 4.18 6.72
CA ASP A 110 13.35 2.86 6.18
C ASP A 110 11.90 2.54 6.57
N PRO A 111 10.89 3.19 5.95
CA PRO A 111 9.50 3.00 6.36
C PRO A 111 9.04 1.57 6.06
N LYS A 112 8.13 1.04 6.89
CA LYS A 112 7.50 -0.26 6.61
C LYS A 112 6.00 -0.08 6.50
N LEU A 113 5.43 -0.71 5.49
CA LEU A 113 4.00 -0.68 5.25
C LEU A 113 3.46 -2.09 5.48
N LYS A 114 2.54 -2.25 6.42
CA LYS A 114 1.83 -3.51 6.61
C LYS A 114 0.49 -3.44 5.90
N LEU A 115 0.29 -4.37 4.98
CA LEU A 115 -0.95 -4.50 4.22
C LEU A 115 -1.64 -5.79 4.63
N LYS A 116 -2.95 -5.71 4.88
CA LYS A 116 -3.82 -6.86 5.03
C LYS A 116 -4.68 -6.98 3.80
N PHE A 117 -4.56 -8.12 3.14
CA PHE A 117 -5.38 -8.56 2.03
C PHE A 117 -6.50 -9.43 2.59
N MET A 118 -7.71 -9.26 2.10
CA MET A 118 -8.86 -10.03 2.51
C MET A 118 -9.79 -10.28 1.33
N VAL A 119 -10.53 -11.37 1.36
CA VAL A 119 -11.63 -11.59 0.42
C VAL A 119 -12.84 -10.82 0.93
N ILE A 120 -13.50 -10.09 0.05
CA ILE A 120 -14.73 -9.34 0.35
C ILE A 120 -15.83 -9.96 -0.51
N GLY A 121 -16.74 -10.67 0.16
CA GLY A 121 -17.93 -11.29 -0.42
C GLY A 121 -19.08 -10.32 -0.62
#